data_AF-A0A645IIQ9-F1
#
_entry.id   AF-A0A645IIQ9-F1
#
_cell.length_a   1.000
_cell.length_b   1.000
_cell.length_c   1.000
_cell.angle_alpha   90.00
_cell.angle_beta   90.00
_cell.angle_gamma   90.00
#
_symmetry.space_group_name_H-M   'P 1'
#
loop_
_entity.id
_entity.type
_entity.pdbx_description
1 polymer ?
#
loop_
_entity_poly.entity_id
_entity_poly.type
_entity_poly.pdbx_seq_one_letter_code
_entity_poly.pdbx_strand_id
1 'polypeptide(L)'
;MIELPVALVTRGDGIIKSLMERGILMPNNSKMDTGIDNLDPNNRTLQILNRLPYAPGVKYHSIIGNRKEGGVPGGSDGIVPYLSSHLDGAESELVVKSGHSVQLNPLAIQELRRILLEHLRQFPELKVEIPKFPTPQGVKDEKDAAR
;
A
#
# COMPACT_ATOMS: atom_id res chain seq x y z
N MET A 1 22.34 19.80 -29.87
CA MET A 1 23.09 19.92 -28.61
C MET A 1 23.56 21.35 -28.53
N ILE A 2 22.93 22.18 -27.68
CA ILE A 2 23.28 23.60 -27.53
C ILE A 2 23.97 23.70 -26.18
N GLU A 3 25.28 23.93 -26.19
CA GLU A 3 26.03 24.14 -24.95
C GLU A 3 25.99 25.62 -24.56
N LEU A 4 25.62 25.87 -23.31
CA LEU A 4 25.64 27.22 -22.74
C LEU A 4 27.08 27.62 -22.40
N PRO A 5 27.53 28.83 -22.79
CA PRO A 5 28.88 29.30 -22.49
C PRO A 5 29.14 29.31 -20.99
N VAL A 6 30.27 28.76 -20.54
CA VAL A 6 30.73 28.71 -19.13
C VAL A 6 30.72 30.09 -18.44
N ALA A 7 30.79 31.17 -19.23
CA ALA A 7 30.66 32.54 -18.75
C ALA A 7 29.27 32.89 -18.16
N LEU A 8 28.21 32.14 -18.49
CA LEU A 8 26.88 32.32 -17.91
C LEU A 8 26.75 31.62 -16.54
N VAL A 9 27.41 30.48 -16.35
CA VAL A 9 27.38 29.71 -15.09
C VAL A 9 28.14 30.43 -13.99
N THR A 10 29.29 31.04 -14.30
CA THR A 10 30.13 31.74 -13.31
C THR A 10 29.60 33.11 -12.89
N ARG A 11 28.60 33.68 -13.61
CA ARG A 11 27.97 34.97 -13.27
C ARG A 11 26.57 34.83 -12.64
N GLY A 12 26.03 33.61 -12.56
CA GLY A 12 24.68 33.32 -12.08
C GLY A 12 24.46 33.61 -10.59
N ASP A 13 25.46 33.33 -9.76
CA ASP A 13 25.38 33.49 -8.30
C ASP A 13 25.04 34.93 -7.88
N GLY A 14 25.61 35.91 -8.58
CA GLY A 14 25.38 37.34 -8.30
C GLY A 14 23.98 37.82 -8.69
N ILE A 15 23.41 37.27 -9.76
CA ILE A 15 22.07 37.64 -10.24
C ILE A 15 21.01 37.04 -9.31
N ILE A 16 21.16 35.77 -8.91
CA ILE A 16 20.22 35.10 -7.99
C ILE A 16 20.19 35.83 -6.64
N LYS A 17 21.37 36.19 -6.10
CA LYS A 17 21.46 36.96 -4.85
C LYS A 17 20.79 38.33 -4.96
N SER A 18 21.03 39.06 -6.06
CA SER A 18 20.42 40.39 -6.26
C SER A 18 18.89 40.32 -6.44
N LEU A 19 18.36 39.24 -7.01
CA LEU A 19 16.92 39.03 -7.15
C LEU A 19 16.24 38.61 -5.84
N MET A 20 16.93 37.85 -4.97
CA MET A 20 16.49 37.57 -3.59
C MET A 20 16.47 38.85 -2.74
N GLU A 21 17.54 39.65 -2.78
CA GLU A 21 17.63 40.92 -2.03
C GLU A 21 16.54 41.92 -2.44
N ARG A 22 16.11 41.89 -3.71
CA ARG A 22 15.03 42.74 -4.24
C ARG A 22 13.63 42.17 -4.03
N GLY A 23 13.48 41.00 -3.39
CA GLY A 23 12.18 40.37 -3.13
C GLY A 23 11.46 39.85 -4.38
N ILE A 24 12.13 39.79 -5.53
CA ILE A 24 11.59 39.28 -6.80
C ILE A 24 11.58 37.75 -6.80
N LEU A 25 12.58 37.15 -6.14
CA LEU A 25 12.65 35.73 -5.87
C LEU A 25 12.48 35.52 -4.36
N MET A 26 11.26 35.28 -3.90
CA MET A 26 11.05 34.83 -2.54
C MET A 26 11.20 33.30 -2.48
N PRO A 27 11.96 32.74 -1.52
CA PRO A 27 11.87 31.32 -1.24
C PRO A 27 10.42 31.07 -0.80
N ASN A 28 9.62 30.54 -1.72
CA ASN A 28 8.32 30.06 -1.35
C ASN A 28 8.60 28.91 -0.36
N ASN A 29 8.13 29.05 0.88
CA ASN A 29 8.03 27.93 1.81
C ASN A 29 6.94 26.97 1.31
N SER A 30 6.99 26.57 0.03
CA SER A 30 6.38 25.35 -0.44
C SER A 30 7.05 24.27 0.37
N LYS A 31 6.41 23.90 1.49
CA LYS A 31 6.64 22.62 2.15
C LYS A 31 6.78 21.62 1.01
N MET A 32 7.96 21.02 0.88
CA MET A 32 8.10 19.90 -0.03
C MET A 32 7.14 18.85 0.53
N ASP A 33 6.03 18.63 -0.17
CA ASP A 33 5.04 17.63 0.22
C ASP A 33 5.77 16.30 0.33
N THR A 34 5.92 15.82 1.56
CA THR A 34 6.57 14.55 1.81
C THR A 34 5.61 13.41 1.47
N GLY A 35 6.12 12.17 1.39
CA GLY A 35 5.25 11.00 1.20
C GLY A 35 4.13 10.87 2.24
N ILE A 36 4.32 11.45 3.43
CA ILE A 36 3.32 11.48 4.50
C ILE A 36 2.27 12.57 4.24
N ASP A 37 2.65 13.75 3.75
CA ASP A 37 1.71 14.82 3.39
C ASP A 37 0.79 14.39 2.23
N ASN A 38 1.27 13.50 1.37
CA ASN A 38 0.46 12.87 0.32
C ASN A 38 -0.56 11.86 0.85
N LEU A 39 -0.52 11.46 2.11
CA LEU A 39 -1.51 10.56 2.74
C LEU A 39 -2.57 11.32 3.55
N ASP A 40 -2.58 12.66 3.50
CA ASP A 40 -3.64 13.46 4.12
C ASP A 40 -4.99 13.15 3.44
N PRO A 41 -6.03 12.75 4.20
CA PRO A 41 -7.38 12.53 3.64
C PRO A 41 -7.96 13.76 2.92
N ASN A 42 -7.46 14.96 3.21
CA ASN A 42 -7.85 16.22 2.57
C ASN A 42 -7.00 16.56 1.34
N ASN A 43 -6.05 15.70 0.96
CA ASN A 43 -5.26 15.88 -0.24
C ASN A 43 -6.19 15.81 -1.47
N ARG A 44 -6.30 16.93 -2.19
CA ARG A 44 -7.21 17.09 -3.33
C ARG A 44 -6.93 16.09 -4.45
N THR A 45 -5.67 15.76 -4.68
CA THR A 45 -5.26 14.78 -5.71
C THR A 45 -5.73 13.38 -5.32
N LEU A 46 -5.53 12.96 -4.06
CA LEU A 46 -6.03 11.67 -3.58
C LEU A 46 -7.55 11.56 -3.64
N GLN A 47 -8.28 12.62 -3.28
CA GLN A 47 -9.74 12.60 -3.35
C GLN A 47 -10.26 12.43 -4.78
N ILE A 48 -9.55 12.98 -5.78
CA ILE A 48 -9.89 12.78 -7.19
C ILE A 48 -9.58 11.35 -7.59
N LEU A 49 -8.39 10.84 -7.26
CA LEU A 49 -7.97 9.47 -7.60
C LEU A 49 -8.89 8.42 -6.98
N ASN A 50 -9.32 8.60 -5.73
CA ASN A 50 -10.22 7.67 -5.03
C ASN A 50 -11.62 7.58 -5.66
N ARG A 51 -12.01 8.55 -6.50
CA ARG A 51 -13.30 8.53 -7.23
C ARG A 51 -13.21 7.86 -8.58
N LEU A 52 -12.00 7.58 -9.08
CA LEU A 52 -11.82 6.91 -10.35
C LEU A 52 -12.08 5.41 -10.18
N PRO A 53 -12.86 4.79 -11.08
CA PRO A 53 -13.04 3.35 -11.04
C PRO A 53 -11.73 2.66 -11.39
N TYR A 54 -11.51 1.47 -10.82
CA TYR A 54 -10.46 0.58 -11.29
C TYR A 54 -10.67 0.21 -12.75
N ALA A 55 -9.58 -0.07 -13.47
CA ALA A 55 -9.67 -0.48 -14.86
C ALA A 55 -10.52 -1.76 -15.00
N PRO A 56 -11.39 -1.86 -16.02
CA PRO A 56 -12.23 -3.04 -16.21
C PRO A 56 -11.39 -4.32 -16.25
N GLY A 57 -11.85 -5.35 -15.52
CA GLY A 57 -11.16 -6.64 -15.43
C GLY A 57 -10.03 -6.69 -14.41
N VAL A 58 -9.67 -5.58 -13.75
CA VAL A 58 -8.72 -5.60 -12.63
C VAL A 58 -9.42 -6.05 -11.36
N LYS A 59 -9.03 -7.23 -10.86
CA LYS A 59 -9.47 -7.78 -9.58
C LYS A 59 -8.54 -7.32 -8.47
N TYR A 60 -9.10 -7.00 -7.31
CA TYR A 60 -8.33 -6.65 -6.12
C TYR A 60 -8.94 -7.31 -4.87
N HIS A 61 -8.07 -7.54 -3.89
CA HIS A 61 -8.39 -8.19 -2.63
C HIS A 61 -7.74 -7.40 -1.49
N SER A 62 -8.42 -7.29 -0.36
CA SER A 62 -7.96 -6.52 0.80
C SER A 62 -7.66 -7.44 1.98
N ILE A 63 -6.48 -7.29 2.60
CA ILE A 63 -6.14 -7.95 3.86
C ILE A 63 -5.81 -6.86 4.88
N ILE A 64 -6.69 -6.65 5.86
CA ILE A 64 -6.66 -5.49 6.74
C ILE A 64 -6.35 -5.92 8.17
N GLY A 65 -5.39 -5.26 8.81
CA GLY A 65 -5.07 -5.47 10.22
C GLY A 65 -6.06 -4.75 11.15
N ASN A 66 -6.47 -5.42 12.22
CA ASN A 66 -7.18 -4.79 13.34
C ASN A 66 -6.61 -5.30 14.67
N ARG A 67 -6.13 -4.39 15.53
CA ARG A 67 -5.50 -4.77 16.81
C ARG A 67 -6.47 -5.43 17.80
N LYS A 68 -7.77 -5.13 17.70
CA LYS A 68 -8.76 -5.59 18.67
C LYS A 68 -9.32 -6.96 18.30
N GLU A 69 -9.80 -7.09 17.07
CA GLU A 69 -10.59 -8.25 16.64
C GLU A 69 -10.40 -8.52 15.15
N GLY A 70 -10.42 -9.79 14.74
CA GLY A 70 -10.38 -10.19 13.32
C GLY A 70 -11.77 -10.64 12.86
N GLY A 71 -11.99 -10.63 11.55
CA GLY A 71 -13.25 -11.11 10.94
C GLY A 71 -14.42 -10.13 11.02
N VAL A 72 -14.24 -8.96 11.63
CA VAL A 72 -15.28 -7.93 11.74
C VAL A 72 -14.82 -6.63 11.07
N PRO A 73 -15.70 -5.91 10.35
CA PRO A 73 -15.41 -4.57 9.86
C PRO A 73 -15.06 -3.61 10.99
N GLY A 74 -14.20 -2.64 10.70
CA GLY A 74 -13.82 -1.57 11.64
C GLY A 74 -12.50 -1.80 12.37
N GLY A 75 -12.23 -0.93 13.35
CA GLY A 75 -10.98 -0.95 14.11
C GLY A 75 -9.81 -0.28 13.39
N SER A 76 -8.60 -0.64 13.80
CA SER A 76 -7.34 -0.08 13.27
C SER A 76 -6.18 -1.02 13.57
N ASP A 77 -5.22 -1.06 12.66
CA ASP A 77 -3.94 -1.76 12.83
C ASP A 77 -2.96 -1.03 13.76
N GLY A 78 -3.35 0.17 14.21
CA GLY A 78 -2.59 1.06 15.07
C GLY A 78 -1.93 2.25 14.41
N ILE A 79 -1.93 2.29 13.07
CA ILE A 79 -1.46 3.39 12.25
C ILE A 79 -2.59 3.85 11.32
N VAL A 80 -3.25 2.90 10.65
CA VAL A 80 -4.29 3.13 9.65
C VAL A 80 -5.65 2.65 10.19
N PRO A 81 -6.70 3.48 10.16
CA PRO A 81 -8.07 3.05 10.47
C PRO A 81 -8.63 2.15 9.37
N TYR A 82 -9.50 1.20 9.74
CA TYR A 82 -10.18 0.32 8.77
C TYR A 82 -10.86 1.09 7.64
N LEU A 83 -11.55 2.19 7.94
CA LEU A 83 -12.23 3.02 6.94
C LEU A 83 -11.29 3.61 5.88
N SER A 84 -10.01 3.81 6.22
CA SER A 84 -9.01 4.29 5.27
C SER A 84 -8.40 3.16 4.43
N SER A 85 -8.43 1.92 4.93
CA SER A 85 -7.91 0.73 4.26
C SER A 85 -8.95 -0.01 3.43
N HIS A 86 -10.24 0.20 3.75
CA HIS A 86 -11.37 -0.44 3.08
C HIS A 86 -11.55 0.11 1.67
N LEU A 87 -11.76 -0.80 0.72
CA LEU A 87 -12.02 -0.48 -0.68
C LEU A 87 -13.29 -1.18 -1.12
N ASP A 88 -14.33 -0.40 -1.40
CA ASP A 88 -15.59 -0.91 -1.95
C ASP A 88 -15.32 -1.68 -3.24
N GLY A 89 -15.99 -2.82 -3.45
CA GLY A 89 -15.89 -3.62 -4.68
C GLY A 89 -14.73 -4.63 -4.73
N ALA A 90 -13.97 -4.79 -3.63
CA ALA A 90 -12.95 -5.84 -3.54
C ALA A 90 -13.58 -7.25 -3.71
N GLU A 91 -12.91 -8.13 -4.44
CA GLU A 91 -13.37 -9.51 -4.69
C GLU A 91 -13.31 -10.36 -3.42
N SER A 92 -12.36 -10.07 -2.53
CA SER A 92 -12.39 -10.53 -1.15
C SER A 92 -11.80 -9.49 -0.19
N GLU A 93 -12.29 -9.50 1.04
CA GLU A 93 -11.72 -8.73 2.14
C GLU A 93 -11.58 -9.63 3.38
N LEU A 94 -10.38 -9.66 3.96
CA LEU A 94 -10.10 -10.37 5.20
C LEU A 94 -9.58 -9.39 6.26
N VAL A 95 -10.32 -9.24 7.36
CA VAL A 95 -9.83 -8.53 8.54
C VAL A 95 -9.14 -9.51 9.48
N VAL A 96 -7.88 -9.26 9.82
CA VAL A 96 -7.06 -10.13 10.66
C VAL A 96 -6.74 -9.43 11.98
N LYS A 97 -6.83 -10.17 13.09
CA LYS A 97 -6.38 -9.65 14.39
C LYS A 97 -4.85 -9.46 14.36
N SER A 98 -4.42 -8.24 14.06
CA SER A 98 -3.02 -7.87 13.82
C SER A 98 -2.80 -6.36 13.96
N GLY A 99 -1.55 -5.98 14.26
CA GLY A 99 -1.08 -4.62 14.07
C GLY A 99 -0.69 -4.34 12.61
N HIS A 100 -0.03 -3.19 12.38
CA HIS A 100 0.34 -2.68 11.05
C HIS A 100 1.14 -3.66 10.18
N SER A 101 1.96 -4.54 10.77
CA SER A 101 2.70 -5.60 10.07
C SER A 101 1.85 -6.85 9.79
N VAL A 102 0.68 -6.67 9.16
CA VAL A 102 -0.29 -7.75 8.90
C VAL A 102 0.28 -8.88 8.04
N GLN A 103 1.22 -8.60 7.15
CA GLN A 103 1.85 -9.57 6.25
C GLN A 103 2.65 -10.67 6.98
N LEU A 104 3.01 -10.45 8.25
CA LEU A 104 3.69 -11.45 9.07
C LEU A 104 2.70 -12.39 9.78
N ASN A 105 1.41 -12.08 9.75
CA ASN A 105 0.40 -12.90 10.40
C ASN A 105 0.14 -14.18 9.58
N PRO A 106 0.13 -15.37 10.22
CA PRO A 106 -0.12 -16.64 9.52
C PRO A 106 -1.43 -16.65 8.72
N LEU A 107 -2.49 -16.02 9.23
CA LEU A 107 -3.78 -15.94 8.53
C LEU A 107 -3.70 -15.07 7.27
N ALA A 108 -2.95 -13.97 7.33
CA ALA A 108 -2.72 -13.11 6.17
C ALA A 108 -1.87 -13.83 5.10
N ILE A 109 -0.84 -14.57 5.51
CA ILE A 109 -0.02 -15.39 4.60
C ILE A 109 -0.87 -16.48 3.93
N GLN A 110 -1.75 -17.12 4.69
CA GLN A 110 -2.66 -18.14 4.15
C GLN A 110 -3.64 -17.55 3.14
N GLU A 111 -4.19 -16.35 3.42
CA GLU A 111 -5.09 -15.67 2.49
C GLU A 111 -4.38 -15.20 1.23
N LEU A 112 -3.17 -14.65 1.36
CA LEU A 112 -2.33 -14.30 0.21
C LEU A 112 -2.08 -15.53 -0.67
N ARG A 113 -1.75 -16.68 -0.06
CA ARG A 113 -1.59 -17.94 -0.80
C ARG A 113 -2.88 -18.34 -1.50
N ARG A 114 -4.04 -18.25 -0.84
CA ARG A 114 -5.34 -18.58 -1.43
C ARG A 114 -5.61 -17.73 -2.67
N ILE A 115 -5.41 -16.42 -2.57
CA ILE A 115 -5.55 -15.45 -3.68
C ILE A 115 -4.60 -15.81 -4.82
N LEU A 116 -3.30 -16.01 -4.55
CA LEU A 116 -2.35 -16.34 -5.61
C LEU A 116 -2.71 -17.64 -6.36
N LEU A 117 -3.17 -18.67 -5.63
CA LEU A 117 -3.62 -19.92 -6.24
C LEU A 117 -4.93 -19.74 -7.02
N GLU A 118 -5.84 -18.88 -6.56
CA GLU A 118 -7.06 -18.52 -7.29
C GLU A 118 -6.74 -17.85 -8.63
N HIS A 119 -5.80 -16.89 -8.64
CA HIS A 119 -5.36 -16.22 -9.86
C HIS A 119 -4.58 -17.17 -10.78
N LEU A 120 -3.72 -18.03 -10.24
CA LEU A 120 -2.99 -19.03 -11.05
C LEU A 120 -3.94 -19.95 -11.83
N ARG A 121 -5.07 -20.35 -11.24
CA ARG A 121 -6.07 -21.19 -11.92
C ARG A 121 -6.76 -20.51 -13.10
N GLN A 122 -6.74 -19.18 -13.16
CA GLN A 122 -7.29 -18.42 -14.29
C GLN A 122 -6.38 -18.48 -15.53
N PHE A 123 -5.12 -18.93 -15.36
CA PHE A 123 -4.12 -19.04 -16.42
C PHE A 123 -3.55 -20.47 -16.51
N PRO A 124 -4.35 -21.45 -16.98
CA PRO A 124 -3.97 -22.86 -17.00
C PRO A 124 -2.75 -23.19 -17.88
N GLU A 125 -2.38 -22.30 -18.80
CA GLU A 125 -1.22 -22.39 -19.67
C GLU A 125 0.12 -22.13 -18.96
N LEU A 126 0.11 -21.45 -17.81
CA LEU A 126 1.31 -21.17 -17.03
C LEU A 126 1.79 -22.43 -16.31
N LYS A 127 2.93 -22.95 -16.78
CA LYS A 127 3.64 -24.07 -16.12
C LYS A 127 4.41 -23.57 -14.90
N VAL A 128 3.73 -23.47 -13.76
CA VAL A 128 4.34 -23.09 -12.49
C VAL A 128 4.53 -24.33 -11.62
N GLU A 129 5.77 -24.59 -11.20
CA GLU A 129 6.04 -25.56 -10.15
C GLU A 129 5.49 -25.04 -8.83
N ILE A 130 4.45 -25.68 -8.29
CA ILE A 130 3.85 -25.26 -7.03
C ILE A 130 4.80 -25.68 -5.89
N PRO A 131 5.34 -24.73 -5.10
CA PRO A 131 6.20 -25.07 -3.97
C PRO A 131 5.43 -25.94 -2.96
N LYS A 132 6.03 -27.08 -2.60
CA LYS A 132 5.50 -27.96 -1.55
C LYS A 132 5.82 -27.34 -0.19
N PHE A 133 4.79 -26.84 0.48
CA PHE A 133 4.92 -26.31 1.84
C PHE A 133 4.70 -27.41 2.88
N PRO A 134 5.33 -27.29 4.06
CA PRO A 134 5.05 -28.19 5.17
C PRO A 134 3.56 -28.14 5.53
N THR A 135 2.97 -29.32 5.75
CA THR A 135 1.61 -29.48 6.26
C THR A 135 1.50 -28.81 7.63
N PRO A 136 0.36 -28.19 8.00
CA PRO A 136 0.18 -27.63 9.33
C PRO A 136 0.47 -28.70 10.40
N GLN A 137 1.50 -28.47 11.21
CA GLN A 137 1.84 -29.35 12.32
C GLN A 137 0.91 -29.03 13.50
N GLY A 138 0.08 -30.00 13.87
CA GLY A 138 -0.62 -29.99 15.17
C GLY A 138 -2.11 -29.64 15.12
N VAL A 139 -2.92 -30.50 14.50
CA VAL A 139 -4.22 -30.84 15.09
C VAL A 139 -4.10 -32.33 15.45
N LYS A 140 -3.81 -32.62 16.72
CA LYS A 140 -4.01 -33.98 17.23
C LYS A 140 -5.52 -34.19 17.20
N ASP A 141 -5.96 -35.17 16.43
CA ASP A 141 -7.31 -35.69 16.52
C ASP A 141 -7.55 -36.17 17.96
N GLU A 142 -8.20 -35.33 18.76
CA GLU A 142 -8.72 -35.70 20.06
C GLU A 142 -9.96 -36.57 19.84
N LYS A 143 -9.76 -37.79 19.34
CA LYS A 143 -10.83 -38.78 19.12
C LYS A 143 -10.58 -40.16 19.73
N ASP A 144 -9.49 -40.36 20.46
CA ASP A 144 -9.18 -41.66 21.10
C ASP A 144 -9.27 -41.66 22.64
N ALA A 145 -9.85 -40.64 23.27
CA ALA A 145 -10.05 -40.60 24.73
C ALA A 145 -11.43 -41.16 25.19
N ALA A 146 -11.94 -42.18 24.50
CA ALA A 146 -13.11 -42.93 24.95
C ALA A 146 -12.91 -44.44 24.68
N ARG A 147 -12.03 -45.06 25.47
CA ARG A 147 -12.04 -46.50 25.75
C ARG A 147 -11.65 -46.74 27.19
#